data_AF-A0A3M4YWG2-F1
#
_entry.id   AF-A0A3M4YWG2-F1
#
_cell.length_a   1.000
_cell.length_b   1.000
_cell.length_c   1.000
_cell.angle_alpha   90.00
_cell.angle_beta   90.00
_cell.angle_gamma   90.00
#
_symmetry.space_group_name_H-M   'P 1'
#
loop_
_entity.id
_entity.type
_entity.pdbx_description
1 polymer ?
#
loop_
_entity_poly.entity_id
_entity_poly.type
_entity_poly.pdbx_seq_one_letter_code
_entity_poly.pdbx_strand_id
1 'polypeptide(L)'
;MNTPFAVAIGCDEAGYELKELLKRHIESLGYPVTDFGTHSTAPVLYPDIALAVATAINAGQQRLGVLVCGTGIGMAISANKVFGIRAAQAHDTYSAERARKSNDAQILSIGARVIGTELAKSIVKSFLESEFEAARSGAKVERINAIERDGHQ
;
A
#
# COMPACT_ATOMS: atom_id res chain seq x y z
N MET A 1 15.99 -15.89 -11.73
CA MET A 1 15.94 -14.97 -10.58
C MET A 1 14.92 -13.91 -10.95
N ASN A 2 13.76 -13.86 -10.28
CA ASN A 2 12.78 -12.81 -10.55
C ASN A 2 13.43 -11.48 -10.20
N THR A 3 13.57 -10.58 -11.16
CA THR A 3 13.91 -9.19 -10.88
C THR A 3 12.91 -8.68 -9.85
N PRO A 4 13.32 -8.22 -8.67
CA PRO A 4 12.38 -7.71 -7.69
C PRO A 4 11.74 -6.46 -8.28
N PHE A 5 10.43 -6.51 -8.54
CA PHE A 5 9.66 -5.31 -8.86
C PHE A 5 9.89 -4.29 -7.75
N ALA A 6 10.06 -3.02 -8.13
CA ALA A 6 10.17 -1.98 -7.13
C ALA A 6 8.86 -1.90 -6.31
N VAL A 7 8.99 -1.51 -5.05
CA VAL A 7 7.87 -1.17 -4.17
C VAL A 7 7.60 0.32 -4.37
N ALA A 8 6.37 0.65 -4.77
CA ALA A 8 5.93 2.03 -4.81
C ALA A 8 5.74 2.55 -3.37
N ILE A 9 6.22 3.75 -3.07
CA ILE A 9 5.96 4.38 -1.78
C ILE A 9 5.48 5.82 -1.96
N GLY A 10 4.53 6.25 -1.14
CA GLY A 10 4.06 7.63 -1.16
C GLY A 10 3.48 8.10 0.17
N CYS A 11 3.44 9.40 0.40
CA CYS A 11 2.89 10.01 1.61
C CYS A 11 2.38 11.45 1.42
N ASP A 12 1.56 11.92 2.35
CA ASP A 12 1.33 13.36 2.54
C ASP A 12 2.39 13.99 3.46
N GLU A 13 2.26 15.27 3.79
CA GLU A 13 3.19 15.96 4.68
C GLU A 13 3.28 15.33 6.08
N ALA A 14 2.19 14.77 6.59
CA ALA A 14 2.15 14.11 7.89
C ALA A 14 2.88 12.76 7.89
N GLY A 15 2.93 12.10 6.73
CA GLY A 15 3.61 10.83 6.55
C GLY A 15 5.08 10.91 6.16
N TYR A 16 5.61 12.11 5.85
CA TYR A 16 6.93 12.30 5.23
C TYR A 16 8.08 11.63 5.99
N GLU A 17 8.22 11.91 7.28
CA GLU A 17 9.32 11.34 8.08
C GLU A 17 9.25 9.81 8.18
N LEU A 18 8.04 9.28 8.38
CA LEU A 18 7.82 7.83 8.43
C LEU A 18 8.08 7.18 7.07
N LYS A 19 7.68 7.82 5.96
CA LYS A 19 7.98 7.34 4.60
C LYS A 19 9.49 7.24 4.37
N GLU A 20 10.27 8.26 4.71
CA GLU A 20 11.73 8.24 4.49
C GLU A 20 12.43 7.16 5.32
N LEU A 21 11.93 6.87 6.52
CA LEU A 21 12.38 5.74 7.32
C LEU A 21 11.99 4.40 6.68
N LEU A 22 10.75 4.26 6.21
CA LEU A 22 10.27 3.02 5.62
C LEU A 22 10.91 2.73 4.27
N LYS A 23 11.18 3.75 3.45
CA LYS A 23 11.96 3.61 2.21
C LYS A 23 13.28 2.90 2.46
N ARG A 24 14.08 3.41 3.41
CA ARG A 24 15.35 2.79 3.82
C ARG A 24 15.17 1.38 4.37
N HIS A 25 14.10 1.13 5.12
CA HIS A 25 13.80 -0.19 5.64
C HIS A 25 13.48 -1.19 4.53
N ILE A 26 12.62 -0.81 3.57
CA ILE A 26 12.24 -1.64 2.43
C ILE A 26 13.47 -1.96 1.56
N GLU A 27 14.32 -0.97 1.32
CA GLU A 27 15.61 -1.17 0.63
C GLU A 27 16.52 -2.14 1.38
N SER A 28 16.58 -2.05 2.72
CA SER A 28 17.36 -2.98 3.54
C SER A 28 16.85 -4.43 3.52
N LEU A 29 15.57 -4.63 3.18
CA LEU A 29 14.97 -5.96 2.97
C LEU A 29 15.24 -6.51 1.56
N GLY A 30 15.95 -5.76 0.70
CA GLY A 30 16.33 -6.17 -0.65
C GLY A 30 15.32 -5.79 -1.74
N TYR A 31 14.33 -4.96 -1.43
CA TYR A 31 13.36 -4.48 -2.42
C TYR A 31 13.80 -3.11 -2.96
N PRO A 32 13.92 -2.92 -4.30
CA PRO A 32 14.04 -1.60 -4.88
C PRO A 32 12.81 -0.75 -4.54
N VAL A 33 12.97 0.57 -4.40
CA VAL A 33 11.86 1.49 -4.08
C VAL A 33 11.69 2.53 -5.18
N THR A 34 10.45 2.83 -5.54
CA THR A 34 10.07 4.01 -6.33
C THR A 34 9.26 4.95 -5.46
N ASP A 35 9.78 6.16 -5.22
CA ASP A 35 9.18 7.16 -4.34
C ASP A 35 8.33 8.14 -5.15
N PHE A 36 7.01 8.11 -4.93
CA PHE A 36 6.02 8.96 -5.60
C PHE A 36 5.75 10.26 -4.81
N GLY A 37 6.56 10.53 -3.79
CA GLY A 37 6.46 11.73 -2.97
C GLY A 37 5.42 11.62 -1.86
N THR A 38 5.16 12.68 -1.10
CA THR A 38 5.82 13.97 -1.21
C THR A 38 7.30 13.90 -0.82
N HIS A 39 8.09 14.87 -1.26
CA HIS A 39 9.54 14.93 -1.02
C HIS A 39 9.92 15.98 0.04
N SER A 40 8.93 16.54 0.73
CA SER A 40 9.12 17.50 1.82
C SER A 40 7.93 17.48 2.78
N THR A 41 7.98 18.28 3.83
CA THR A 41 6.87 18.53 4.76
C THR A 41 5.92 19.63 4.28
N ALA A 42 6.05 20.10 3.04
CA ALA A 42 5.10 21.04 2.47
C ALA A 42 3.73 20.35 2.26
N PRO A 43 2.60 21.02 2.59
CA PRO A 43 1.27 20.46 2.43
C PRO A 43 0.98 20.01 1.00
N VAL A 44 0.37 18.83 0.86
CA VAL A 44 -0.05 18.27 -0.43
C VAL A 44 -1.44 17.65 -0.31
N LEU A 45 -2.08 17.41 -1.45
CA LEU A 45 -3.31 16.64 -1.49
C LEU A 45 -2.95 15.16 -1.60
N TYR A 46 -3.10 14.42 -0.50
CA TYR A 46 -2.86 12.98 -0.46
C TYR A 46 -3.57 12.16 -1.56
N PRO A 47 -4.77 12.54 -2.08
CA PRO A 47 -5.40 11.79 -3.16
C PRO A 47 -4.56 11.71 -4.43
N ASP A 48 -3.81 12.76 -4.78
CA ASP A 48 -2.99 12.80 -6.00
C ASP A 48 -1.86 11.76 -5.94
N ILE A 49 -1.26 11.61 -4.75
CA ILE A 49 -0.18 10.66 -4.49
C ILE A 49 -0.72 9.23 -4.44
N ALA A 50 -1.86 9.03 -3.77
CA ALA A 50 -2.52 7.72 -3.74
C ALA A 50 -2.91 7.27 -5.15
N LEU A 51 -3.43 8.19 -5.99
CA LEU A 51 -3.77 7.94 -7.38
C LEU A 51 -2.54 7.57 -8.21
N ALA A 52 -1.43 8.28 -8.06
CA ALA A 52 -0.19 7.99 -8.79
C ALA A 52 0.34 6.58 -8.48
N VAL A 53 0.42 6.22 -7.19
CA VAL A 53 0.85 4.88 -6.76
C VAL A 53 -0.09 3.79 -7.28
N ALA A 54 -1.40 3.98 -7.09
CA ALA A 54 -2.42 3.03 -7.52
C ALA A 54 -2.44 2.83 -9.04
N THR A 55 -2.28 3.91 -9.81
CA THR A 55 -2.21 3.86 -11.28
C THR A 55 -0.96 3.12 -11.76
N ALA A 56 0.20 3.37 -11.16
CA ALA A 56 1.43 2.67 -11.52
C ALA A 56 1.34 1.17 -11.27
N ILE A 57 0.70 0.76 -10.17
CA ILE A 57 0.45 -0.65 -9.87
C ILE A 57 -0.53 -1.26 -10.87
N ASN A 58 -1.66 -0.58 -11.14
CA ASN A 58 -2.65 -1.07 -12.09
C ASN A 58 -2.09 -1.21 -13.51
N ALA A 59 -1.16 -0.33 -13.89
CA ALA A 59 -0.44 -0.40 -15.17
C ALA A 59 0.65 -1.49 -15.23
N GLY A 60 0.87 -2.24 -14.14
CA GLY A 60 1.89 -3.29 -14.06
C GLY A 60 3.33 -2.77 -13.98
N GLN A 61 3.52 -1.46 -13.74
CA GLN A 61 4.84 -0.85 -13.57
C GLN A 61 5.43 -1.16 -12.18
N GLN A 62 4.55 -1.40 -11.20
CA GLN A 62 4.87 -1.71 -9.82
C GLN A 62 3.99 -2.88 -9.38
N ARG A 63 4.46 -3.71 -8.44
CA ARG A 63 3.67 -4.85 -7.95
C ARG A 63 2.94 -4.55 -6.65
N LEU A 64 3.63 -3.84 -5.74
CA LEU A 64 3.14 -3.54 -4.40
C LEU A 64 3.40 -2.07 -4.07
N GLY A 65 2.57 -1.51 -3.19
CA GLY A 65 2.65 -0.14 -2.73
C GLY A 65 2.54 0.01 -1.22
N VAL A 66 3.19 1.03 -0.68
CA VAL A 66 3.06 1.47 0.71
C VAL A 66 2.68 2.95 0.73
N LEU A 67 1.54 3.29 1.31
CA LEU A 67 1.06 4.67 1.44
C LEU A 67 1.01 5.11 2.90
N VAL A 68 1.49 6.31 3.19
CA VAL A 68 1.53 6.86 4.55
C VAL A 68 0.79 8.19 4.61
N CYS A 69 -0.14 8.35 5.53
CA CYS A 69 -0.62 9.68 5.90
C CYS A 69 -0.77 9.79 7.41
N GLY A 70 -1.48 10.80 7.92
CA GLY A 70 -1.76 10.91 9.36
C GLY A 70 -2.35 9.61 9.95
N THR A 71 -3.39 9.04 9.32
CA THR A 71 -4.07 7.82 9.81
C THR A 71 -3.97 6.63 8.84
N GLY A 72 -3.57 6.85 7.59
CA GLY A 72 -3.64 5.86 6.50
C GLY A 72 -5.04 5.73 5.86
N ILE A 73 -6.09 6.28 6.49
CA ILE A 73 -7.47 6.09 6.03
C ILE A 73 -7.70 6.79 4.69
N GLY A 74 -7.33 8.07 4.58
CA GLY A 74 -7.54 8.85 3.36
C GLY A 74 -6.81 8.26 2.16
N MET A 75 -5.56 7.84 2.36
CA MET A 75 -4.75 7.18 1.35
C MET A 75 -5.39 5.89 0.84
N ALA A 76 -5.87 5.03 1.74
CA ALA A 76 -6.57 3.80 1.36
C ALA A 76 -7.87 4.10 0.60
N ILE A 77 -8.68 5.07 1.06
CA ILE A 77 -9.92 5.47 0.38
C ILE A 77 -9.63 5.95 -1.04
N SER A 78 -8.64 6.81 -1.22
CA SER A 78 -8.27 7.37 -2.53
C SER A 78 -7.72 6.32 -3.48
N ALA A 79 -6.80 5.46 -3.01
CA ALA A 79 -6.21 4.41 -3.84
C ALA A 79 -7.27 3.39 -4.31
N ASN A 80 -8.24 3.03 -3.46
CA ASN A 80 -9.36 2.15 -3.81
C ASN A 80 -10.35 2.76 -4.83
N LYS A 81 -10.17 4.01 -5.26
CA LYS A 81 -10.93 4.57 -6.39
C LYS A 81 -10.37 4.19 -7.75
N VAL A 82 -9.15 3.65 -7.80
CA VAL A 82 -8.57 3.12 -9.03
C VAL A 82 -9.09 1.71 -9.25
N PHE A 83 -9.73 1.50 -10.39
CA PHE A 83 -10.27 0.19 -10.78
C PHE A 83 -9.22 -0.91 -10.68
N GLY A 84 -9.56 -2.04 -10.04
CA GLY A 84 -8.69 -3.19 -9.85
C GLY A 84 -7.71 -3.08 -8.66
N ILE A 85 -7.66 -1.95 -7.97
CA ILE A 85 -6.78 -1.73 -6.82
C ILE A 85 -7.49 -2.06 -5.52
N ARG A 86 -6.80 -2.84 -4.69
CA ARG A 86 -7.20 -3.12 -3.31
C ARG A 86 -6.13 -2.58 -2.38
N ALA A 87 -6.45 -1.48 -1.71
CA ALA A 87 -5.66 -0.84 -0.68
C ALA A 87 -6.25 -1.14 0.71
N ALA A 88 -5.42 -1.63 1.63
CA ALA A 88 -5.83 -1.95 2.99
C ALA A 88 -5.13 -1.05 4.00
N GLN A 89 -5.89 -0.38 4.86
CA GLN A 89 -5.33 0.28 6.04
C GLN A 89 -5.11 -0.76 7.15
N ALA A 90 -3.87 -0.84 7.66
CA ALA A 90 -3.52 -1.79 8.71
C ALA A 90 -2.48 -1.21 9.66
N HIS A 91 -2.69 -1.38 10.97
CA HIS A 91 -1.80 -0.85 12.03
C HIS A 91 -1.28 -1.96 12.95
N ASP A 92 -1.35 -3.20 12.49
CA ASP A 92 -0.81 -4.38 13.16
C ASP A 92 -0.35 -5.40 12.10
N THR A 93 0.53 -6.32 12.49
CA THR A 93 1.14 -7.30 11.57
C THR A 93 0.14 -8.32 11.06
N TYR A 94 -0.85 -8.69 11.88
CA TYR A 94 -1.87 -9.66 11.46
C TYR A 94 -2.74 -9.09 10.34
N SER A 95 -3.24 -7.86 10.49
CA SER A 95 -4.04 -7.18 9.46
C SER A 95 -3.24 -6.98 8.17
N ALA A 96 -1.95 -6.61 8.27
CA ALA A 96 -1.07 -6.44 7.11
C ALA A 96 -0.82 -7.77 6.36
N GLU A 97 -0.55 -8.85 7.09
CA GLU A 97 -0.46 -10.20 6.52
C GLU A 97 -1.79 -10.59 5.83
N ARG A 98 -2.91 -10.42 6.52
CA ARG A 98 -4.24 -10.80 5.99
C ARG A 98 -4.66 -9.94 4.81
N ALA A 99 -4.21 -8.69 4.71
CA ALA A 99 -4.42 -7.85 3.53
C ALA A 99 -3.87 -8.52 2.27
N ARG A 100 -2.66 -9.08 2.33
CA ARG A 100 -2.08 -9.88 1.23
C ARG A 100 -2.74 -11.24 1.09
N LYS A 101 -2.68 -12.06 2.14
CA LYS A 101 -3.07 -13.47 2.07
C LYS A 101 -4.54 -13.68 1.75
N SER A 102 -5.41 -12.80 2.24
CA SER A 102 -6.87 -12.94 2.07
C SER A 102 -7.46 -12.10 0.96
N ASN A 103 -6.96 -10.88 0.80
CA ASN A 103 -7.62 -9.89 -0.06
C ASN A 103 -6.81 -9.59 -1.30
N ASP A 104 -5.64 -10.22 -1.46
CA ASP A 104 -4.68 -9.92 -2.50
C ASP A 104 -4.48 -8.40 -2.67
N ALA A 105 -4.36 -7.69 -1.55
CA ALA A 105 -4.16 -6.24 -1.56
C ALA A 105 -2.82 -5.93 -2.23
N GLN A 106 -2.80 -4.92 -3.10
CA GLN A 106 -1.56 -4.43 -3.70
C GLN A 106 -0.96 -3.29 -2.89
N ILE A 107 -1.79 -2.56 -2.14
CA ILE A 107 -1.34 -1.38 -1.40
C ILE A 107 -1.63 -1.56 0.09
N LEU A 108 -0.60 -1.40 0.90
CA LEU A 108 -0.72 -1.20 2.35
C LEU A 108 -0.79 0.30 2.63
N SER A 109 -1.72 0.71 3.50
CA SER A 109 -1.73 2.06 4.03
C SER A 109 -1.62 2.10 5.55
N ILE A 110 -0.80 3.01 6.06
CA ILE A 110 -0.49 3.15 7.48
C ILE A 110 -0.54 4.62 7.94
N GLY A 111 -0.66 4.82 9.24
CA GLY A 111 -0.85 6.13 9.86
C GLY A 111 0.35 6.56 10.69
N ALA A 112 1.05 7.62 10.26
CA ALA A 112 2.20 8.17 10.97
C ALA A 112 1.86 8.75 12.35
N ARG A 113 0.60 9.13 12.57
CA ARG A 113 0.11 9.63 13.87
C ARG A 113 -0.52 8.52 14.73
N VAL A 114 -0.52 7.27 14.26
CA VAL A 114 -1.24 6.16 14.89
C VAL A 114 -0.29 5.11 15.47
N ILE A 115 0.79 4.79 14.76
CA ILE A 115 1.75 3.75 15.14
C ILE A 115 3.18 4.27 15.19
N GLY A 116 3.98 3.68 16.08
CA GLY A 116 5.42 3.95 16.18
C GLY A 116 6.24 3.36 15.03
N THR A 117 7.45 3.87 14.85
CA THR A 117 8.34 3.54 13.71
C THR A 117 8.73 2.07 13.63
N GLU A 118 9.09 1.44 14.76
CA GLU A 118 9.49 0.02 14.76
C GLU A 118 8.32 -0.91 14.43
N LEU A 119 7.12 -0.60 14.94
CA LEU A 119 5.92 -1.34 14.57
C LEU A 119 5.60 -1.15 13.09
N ALA A 120 5.70 0.07 12.56
CA ALA A 120 5.50 0.35 11.15
C ALA A 120 6.44 -0.46 10.24
N LYS A 121 7.72 -0.59 10.62
CA LYS A 121 8.69 -1.46 9.92
C LYS A 121 8.21 -2.92 9.91
N SER A 122 7.83 -3.47 11.07
CA SER A 122 7.32 -4.84 11.18
C SER A 122 6.08 -5.09 10.34
N ILE A 123 5.14 -4.13 10.29
CA ILE A 123 3.92 -4.20 9.48
C ILE A 123 4.26 -4.20 8.00
N VAL A 124 5.13 -3.30 7.54
CA VAL A 124 5.56 -3.24 6.14
C VAL A 124 6.27 -4.54 5.73
N LYS A 125 7.19 -5.05 6.56
CA LYS A 125 7.85 -6.33 6.33
C LYS A 125 6.84 -7.48 6.19
N SER A 126 5.90 -7.58 7.14
CA SER A 126 4.86 -8.61 7.14
C SER A 126 4.00 -8.57 5.86
N PHE A 127 3.66 -7.37 5.38
CA PHE A 127 2.96 -7.20 4.11
C PHE A 127 3.82 -7.63 2.91
N LEU A 128 5.06 -7.16 2.80
CA LEU A 128 5.92 -7.45 1.64
C LEU A 128 6.31 -8.92 1.51
N GLU A 129 6.43 -9.63 2.64
CA GLU A 129 6.78 -11.05 2.68
C GLU A 129 5.56 -11.98 2.51
N SER A 130 4.34 -11.44 2.46
CA SER A 130 3.12 -12.24 2.37
C SER A 130 2.64 -12.44 0.94
N GLU A 131 2.23 -13.68 0.64
CA GLU A 131 1.71 -14.08 -0.68
C GLU A 131 0.21 -14.45 -0.63
N PHE A 132 -0.49 -14.22 -1.73
CA PHE A 132 -1.93 -14.43 -1.79
C PHE A 132 -2.31 -15.92 -1.73
N GLU A 133 -3.26 -16.27 -0.86
CA GLU A 133 -3.78 -17.64 -0.72
C GLU A 133 -5.06 -17.83 -1.58
N ALA A 134 -4.89 -17.90 -2.90
CA ALA A 134 -5.99 -17.99 -3.85
C ALA A 134 -6.96 -19.16 -3.58
N ALA A 135 -6.46 -20.33 -3.16
CA ALA A 135 -7.30 -21.48 -2.84
C ALA A 135 -8.34 -21.23 -1.74
N ARG A 136 -8.02 -20.36 -0.78
CA ARG A 136 -8.92 -20.04 0.35
C ARG A 136 -9.71 -18.75 0.15
N SER A 137 -9.18 -17.83 -0.65
CA SER A 137 -9.75 -16.47 -0.73
C SER A 137 -10.04 -15.96 -2.14
N GLY A 138 -9.75 -16.74 -3.18
CA GLY A 138 -9.98 -16.40 -4.59
C GLY A 138 -11.42 -15.94 -4.87
N ALA A 139 -12.41 -16.74 -4.47
CA ALA A 139 -13.82 -16.41 -4.70
C ALA A 139 -14.25 -15.07 -4.07
N LYS A 140 -13.66 -14.67 -2.94
CA LYS A 140 -13.94 -13.37 -2.29
C LYS A 140 -13.35 -12.22 -3.11
N VAL A 141 -12.11 -12.37 -3.57
CA VAL A 141 -11.45 -11.37 -4.43
C VAL A 141 -12.16 -11.24 -5.78
N GLU A 142 -12.57 -12.36 -6.38
CA GLU A 142 -13.39 -12.36 -7.59
C GLU A 142 -14.71 -11.61 -7.40
N ARG A 143 -15.36 -11.78 -6.24
CA ARG A 143 -16.58 -11.04 -5.92
C ARG A 143 -16.33 -9.54 -5.77
N ILE A 144 -15.23 -9.13 -5.13
CA ILE A 144 -14.82 -7.71 -5.04
C ILE A 144 -14.64 -7.13 -6.45
N ASN A 145 -13.91 -7.84 -7.32
CA ASN A 145 -13.70 -7.40 -8.70
C ASN A 145 -15.00 -7.35 -9.52
N ALA A 146 -15.96 -8.23 -9.22
CA ALA A 146 -17.29 -8.18 -9.84
C ALA A 146 -18.08 -6.93 -9.40
N ILE A 147 -18.06 -6.60 -8.10
CA ILE A 147 -18.71 -5.38 -7.56
C ILE A 147 -18.21 -4.12 -8.28
N GLU A 148 -16.90 -4.01 -8.50
CA GLU A 148 -16.31 -2.88 -9.25
C GLU A 148 -16.78 -2.82 -10.71
N ARG A 149 -16.87 -3.96 -11.40
CA ARG A 149 -17.30 -4.03 -12.80
C ARG A 149 -18.78 -3.74 -13.01
N ASP A 150 -19.60 -4.22 -12.08
CA ASP A 150 -21.05 -4.07 -12.13
C ASP A 150 -21.49 -2.62 -11.85
N GLY A 151 -20.54 -1.76 -11.44
CA GLY A 151 -20.71 -0.32 -11.39
C GLY A 151 -21.84 0.15 -10.50
N HIS A 152 -22.19 -0.61 -9.45
CA HIS A 152 -23.36 -0.46 -8.58
C HIS A 152 -23.81 1.02 -8.44
N GLN A 153 -24.72 1.45 -9.32
CA GLN A 153 -25.40 2.74 -9.28
C GLN A 153 -26.68 2.62 -8.46
#